data_AF-A0A0F9QC50-F1
#
_entry.id   AF-A0A0F9QC50-F1
#
_cell.length_a   1.000
_cell.length_b   1.000
_cell.length_c   1.000
_cell.angle_alpha   90.00
_cell.angle_beta   90.00
_cell.angle_gamma   90.00
#
_symmetry.space_group_name_H-M   'P 1'
#
loop_
_entity.id
_entity.type
_entity.pdbx_description
1 polymer ?
#
loop_
_entity_poly.entity_id
_entity_poly.type
_entity_poly.pdbx_seq_one_letter_code
_entity_poly.pdbx_strand_id
1 'polypeptide(L)' 'KIDADGLHISFGETRDNPRLIAADTIVLCAGQLSDRSLADTLEEKGVTCHVIGGADVAAELDAKRAINQGTRLAAIL' A
#
# COMPACT_ATOMS: atom_id res chain seq x y z
N LYS A 1 19.23 7.98 -2.95
CA LYS A 1 19.62 8.14 -1.52
C LYS A 1 18.89 9.35 -0.96
N ILE A 2 18.49 9.34 0.31
CA ILE A 2 17.90 10.50 0.98
C ILE A 2 18.86 10.92 2.09
N ASP A 3 19.20 12.22 2.15
CA ASP A 3 19.98 12.81 3.25
C ASP A 3 19.58 14.28 3.47
N ALA A 4 20.35 14.99 4.31
CA ALA A 4 20.06 16.35 4.73
C ALA A 4 20.02 17.36 3.57
N ASP A 5 20.67 17.06 2.44
CA ASP A 5 20.69 17.94 1.27
C ASP A 5 19.51 17.68 0.31
N GLY A 6 18.78 16.57 0.49
CA GLY A 6 17.59 16.21 -0.29
C GLY A 6 17.61 14.79 -0.88
N LEU A 7 17.04 14.63 -2.08
CA LEU A 7 16.90 13.36 -2.77
C LEU A 7 17.96 13.19 -3.87
N HIS A 8 18.84 12.22 -3.70
CA HIS A 8 19.81 11.81 -4.72
C HIS A 8 19.19 10.75 -5.65
N ILE A 9 19.17 11.05 -6.95
CA ILE A 9 18.66 10.18 -8.01
C ILE A 9 19.77 9.81 -9.02
N SER A 10 19.56 8.72 -9.75
CA SER A 10 20.42 8.21 -10.81
C SER A 10 19.56 7.51 -11.86
N PHE A 11 20.05 7.37 -13.08
CA PHE A 11 19.27 6.89 -14.22
C PHE A 11 19.80 5.56 -14.77
N GLY A 12 18.89 4.75 -15.33
CA GLY A 12 19.23 3.46 -15.93
C GLY A 12 19.60 2.37 -14.92
N GLU A 13 19.83 1.17 -15.43
CA GLU A 13 20.15 -0.02 -14.62
C GLU A 13 21.50 0.10 -13.91
N THR A 14 22.47 0.76 -14.56
CA THR A 14 23.81 1.05 -14.03
C THR A 14 23.84 2.19 -13.01
N ARG A 15 22.72 2.91 -12.82
CA ARG A 15 22.61 4.08 -11.94
C ARG A 15 23.60 5.20 -12.29
N ASP A 16 23.65 5.56 -13.56
CA ASP A 16 24.51 6.63 -14.07
C ASP A 16 23.92 8.03 -13.84
N ASN A 17 24.76 9.06 -14.04
CA ASN A 17 24.41 10.48 -13.98
C ASN A 17 23.73 10.89 -12.66
N PRO A 18 24.44 10.77 -11.51
CA PRO A 18 23.89 11.13 -10.22
C PRO A 18 23.49 12.62 -10.18
N ARG A 19 22.31 12.91 -9.63
CA ARG A 19 21.80 14.27 -9.42
C ARG A 19 21.15 14.40 -8.05
N LEU A 20 21.31 15.58 -7.45
CA LEU A 20 20.60 15.98 -6.24
C LEU A 20 19.36 16.79 -6.60
N ILE A 21 18.21 16.40 -6.06
CA ILE A 21 17.00 17.21 -5.98
C ILE A 21 16.96 17.77 -4.55
N ALA A 22 17.28 19.05 -4.39
CA ALA A 22 17.21 19.73 -3.10
C ALA A 22 15.74 19.86 -2.66
N ALA A 23 15.44 19.36 -1.46
CA ALA A 23 14.10 19.41 -0.89
C ALA A 23 14.18 19.26 0.64
N ASP A 24 13.40 20.05 1.36
CA ASP A 24 13.29 19.95 2.82
C ASP A 24 12.41 18.78 3.27
N THR A 25 11.46 18.38 2.43
CA THR A 25 10.50 17.30 2.72
C THR A 25 10.38 16.37 1.53
N ILE A 26 10.43 15.07 1.81
CA ILE A 26 10.27 14.02 0.81
C ILE A 26 9.04 13.19 1.19
N VAL A 27 8.03 13.22 0.33
CA VAL A 27 6.80 12.43 0.51
C VAL A 27 6.94 11.13 -0.28
N LEU A 28 6.89 10.00 0.43
CA LEU A 28 6.98 8.67 -0.17
C LEU A 28 5.60 8.16 -0.58
N CYS A 29 5.29 8.26 -1.87
CA CYS A 29 4.07 7.69 -2.47
C CYS A 29 4.36 6.37 -3.19
N ALA A 30 5.07 5.45 -2.54
CA ALA A 30 5.60 4.21 -3.14
C ALA A 30 4.59 3.04 -3.16
N GLY A 31 3.30 3.35 -3.27
CA GLY A 31 2.22 2.37 -3.23
C GLY A 31 1.71 2.08 -1.81
N GLN A 32 0.96 0.98 -1.69
CA GLN A 32 0.22 0.57 -0.49
C GLN A 32 0.42 -0.94 -0.23
N LEU A 33 0.32 -1.34 1.03
CA LEU A 33 0.33 -2.74 1.47
C LEU A 33 -1.02 -3.05 2.14
N SER A 34 -1.49 -4.30 2.01
CA SER A 34 -2.70 -4.74 2.69
C SER A 34 -2.49 -4.73 4.21
N ASP A 35 -3.38 -4.07 4.96
CA ASP A 35 -3.44 -4.18 6.42
C ASP A 35 -4.50 -5.21 6.81
N ARG A 36 -4.03 -6.37 7.27
CA ARG A 36 -4.85 -7.51 7.69
C ARG A 36 -4.67 -7.88 9.16
N SER A 37 -4.01 -7.01 9.95
CA SER A 37 -3.59 -7.30 11.33
C SER A 37 -4.74 -7.76 12.24
N LEU A 38 -5.91 -7.14 12.13
CA LEU A 38 -7.09 -7.54 12.89
C LEU A 38 -7.66 -8.89 12.44
N ALA A 39 -7.70 -9.16 11.13
CA ALA A 39 -8.19 -10.43 10.61
C ALA A 39 -7.32 -11.59 11.13
N ASP A 40 -6.00 -11.42 11.08
CA ASP A 40 -5.06 -12.42 11.61
C ASP A 40 -5.27 -12.66 13.11
N THR A 41 -5.44 -11.58 13.89
CA THR A 41 -5.74 -11.68 15.33
C THR A 41 -7.06 -12.40 15.62
N LEU A 42 -8.07 -12.25 14.76
CA LEU A 42 -9.36 -12.93 14.90
C LEU A 42 -9.25 -14.42 14.54
N GLU A 43 -8.54 -14.73 13.47
CA GLU A 43 -8.25 -16.11 13.05
C GLU A 43 -7.50 -16.88 14.13
N GLU A 44 -6.49 -16.27 14.77
CA GLU A 44 -5.76 -16.84 15.91
C GLU A 44 -6.67 -17.18 17.10
N LYS A 45 -7.77 -16.43 17.28
CA LYS A 45 -8.77 -16.66 18.33
C LYS A 45 -9.89 -17.60 17.90
N GLY A 46 -9.83 -18.17 16.69
CA GLY A 46 -10.87 -19.02 16.13
C GLY A 46 -12.15 -18.25 15.76
N VAL A 47 -12.08 -16.92 15.63
CA VAL A 47 -13.21 -16.08 15.22
C VAL A 47 -13.20 -15.92 13.72
N THR A 48 -14.23 -16.43 13.05
CA THR A 48 -14.38 -16.26 11.60
C THR A 48 -14.72 -14.81 11.26
N CYS A 49 -14.02 -14.26 10.27
CA CYS A 49 -14.28 -12.93 9.72
C CYS A 49 -14.17 -12.95 8.18
N HIS A 50 -14.65 -11.88 7.53
CA HIS A 50 -14.49 -11.69 6.10
C HIS A 50 -13.54 -10.53 5.83
N VAL A 51 -12.57 -10.73 4.94
CA VAL A 51 -11.63 -9.69 4.52
C VAL A 51 -12.05 -9.19 3.13
N ILE A 52 -12.18 -7.87 2.96
CA ILE A 52 -12.57 -7.22 1.70
C ILE A 52 -11.74 -5.95 1.46
N GLY A 53 -11.77 -5.42 0.24
CA GLY A 53 -11.19 -4.12 -0.09
C GLY A 53 -9.67 -4.09 -0.02
N GLY A 54 -9.12 -3.01 0.55
CA GLY A 54 -7.67 -2.81 0.71
C GLY A 54 -7.02 -3.79 1.68
N ALA A 55 -7.76 -4.28 2.67
CA ALA A 55 -7.28 -5.30 3.61
C ALA A 55 -7.11 -6.67 2.94
N ASP A 56 -7.91 -6.96 1.91
CA ASP A 56 -7.76 -8.15 1.06
C ASP A 56 -6.58 -7.97 0.10
N VAL A 57 -6.64 -6.92 -0.73
CA VAL A 57 -5.58 -6.58 -1.68
C VAL A 57 -5.40 -5.07 -1.72
N ALA A 58 -4.21 -4.55 -1.46
CA ALA A 58 -3.88 -3.14 -1.69
C ALA A 58 -3.47 -2.92 -3.16
N ALA A 59 -4.19 -2.06 -3.89
CA ALA A 59 -3.95 -1.78 -5.32
C ALA A 59 -4.51 -0.41 -5.74
N GLU A 60 -4.01 0.18 -6.83
CA GLU A 60 -4.26 1.58 -7.23
C GLU A 60 -5.72 1.95 -7.58
N LEU A 61 -6.60 0.99 -7.88
CA LEU A 61 -8.03 1.22 -8.13
C LEU A 61 -8.91 0.61 -7.03
N ASP A 62 -8.64 0.97 -5.78
CA ASP A 62 -9.21 0.29 -4.60
C ASP A 62 -10.73 0.53 -4.42
N ALA A 63 -11.24 1.75 -4.63
CA ALA A 63 -12.57 2.11 -4.14
C ALA A 63 -13.69 1.32 -4.82
N LYS A 64 -13.66 1.22 -6.16
CA LYS A 64 -14.68 0.47 -6.92
C LYS A 64 -14.68 -1.01 -6.57
N ARG A 65 -13.49 -1.60 -6.41
CA ARG A 65 -13.35 -3.02 -6.05
C ARG A 65 -13.79 -3.26 -4.61
N ALA A 66 -13.38 -2.42 -3.67
CA ALA A 66 -13.77 -2.50 -2.27
C ALA A 66 -15.29 -2.43 -2.11
N ILE A 67 -15.94 -1.47 -2.79
CA ILE A 67 -17.40 -1.34 -2.82
C ILE A 67 -18.02 -2.60 -3.44
N ASN A 68 -17.53 -3.09 -4.58
CA ASN A 68 -18.08 -4.27 -5.23
C ASN A 68 -17.97 -5.53 -4.35
N GLN A 69 -16.81 -5.76 -3.72
CA GLN A 69 -16.56 -6.88 -2.81
C GLN A 69 -17.50 -6.80 -1.60
N GLY A 70 -17.58 -5.64 -0.94
CA GLY A 70 -18.46 -5.44 0.21
C GLY A 70 -19.93 -5.65 -0.12
N THR A 71 -20.41 -5.06 -1.22
CA THR A 71 -21.80 -5.21 -1.66
C THR A 71 -22.15 -6.66 -2.01
N ARG A 72 -21.26 -7.37 -2.71
CA ARG A 72 -21.50 -8.78 -3.06
C ARG A 72 -21.48 -9.68 -1.84
N LEU A 73 -20.55 -9.46 -0.91
CA LEU A 73 -20.50 -10.20 0.35
C LEU A 73 -21.79 -9.99 1.15
N ALA A 74 -22.21 -8.74 1.32
CA ALA A 74 -23.44 -8.42 2.05
C ALA A 74 -24.70 -9.05 1.42
N ALA A 75 -24.72 -9.27 0.11
CA ALA A 75 -25.86 -9.89 -0.58
C ALA A 75 -25.95 -11.42 -0.43
N ILE A 76 -24.89 -12.08 0.06
CA ILE A 76 -24.83 -13.56 0.20
C ILE A 76 -24.72 -14.03 1.66
N LEU A 77 -24.61 -13.10 2.61
CA LEU A 77 -24.65 -13.36 4.06
C LEU A 77 -26.09 -13.44 4.56
#